data_AF-A0AAU9IG60-F1
#
_entry.id   AF-A0AAU9IG60-F1
#
_cell.length_a   1.000
_cell.length_b   1.000
_cell.length_c   1.000
_cell.angle_alpha   90.00
_cell.angle_beta   90.00
_cell.angle_gamma   90.00
#
_symmetry.space_group_name_H-M   'P 1'
#
loop_
_entity.id
_entity.type
_entity.pdbx_description
1 polymer ?
#
loop_
_entity_poly.entity_id
_entity_poly.type
_entity_poly.pdbx_seq_one_letter_code
_entity_poly.pdbx_strand_id
1 'polypeptide(L)'
;MESEESLIAVPIPVSEIGPSVPSPAYPSNYWVNWQIHNSLMNIQSLPESKYVTSSDDDIVKLPKKRGRRPLRPFDPIKKKTEEKDKYWLRSFRSFMKFNYPKIEHTLSTQDKVFLQEYLSPRGKPDKGNKFLSYGKKYKDYLFSHQIFVDQYREWFKSYGQAELSKKCKVGSDLWFVYYDYASKDLFSYSVSKKTEDEHKESEDLLLAKLEENPMMQVIGYYYITAFLRFFENNNANKNNSS
;
A
#
# COMPACT_ATOMS: atom_id res chain seq x y z
N MET A 1 73.23 -10.83 15.17
CA MET A 1 72.64 -12.18 15.13
C MET A 1 71.16 -11.97 14.99
N GLU A 2 70.74 -11.92 13.73
CA GLU A 2 69.36 -11.73 13.28
C GLU A 2 68.61 -13.05 13.45
N SER A 3 67.40 -12.98 13.99
CA SER A 3 66.47 -14.11 14.05
C SER A 3 65.31 -13.80 13.11
N GLU A 4 65.38 -14.37 11.91
CA GLU A 4 64.32 -14.36 10.90
C GLU A 4 63.19 -15.32 11.35
N GLU A 5 62.01 -14.76 11.66
CA GLU A 5 60.79 -15.54 11.84
C GLU A 5 60.11 -15.74 10.48
N SER A 6 60.21 -16.95 9.93
CA SER A 6 59.53 -17.35 8.70
C SER A 6 58.04 -17.63 8.95
N LEU A 7 57.16 -16.78 8.43
CA LEU A 7 55.71 -17.01 8.37
C LEU A 7 55.37 -18.02 7.27
N ILE A 8 55.00 -19.24 7.67
CA ILE A 8 54.48 -20.27 6.77
C ILE A 8 52.99 -20.01 6.56
N ALA A 9 52.62 -19.59 5.35
CA ALA A 9 51.23 -19.42 4.93
C ALA A 9 50.57 -20.79 4.70
N VAL A 10 49.55 -21.10 5.49
CA VAL A 10 48.70 -22.29 5.32
C VAL A 10 47.64 -21.97 4.25
N PRO A 11 47.49 -22.79 3.18
CA PRO A 11 46.43 -22.59 2.20
C PRO A 11 45.06 -22.95 2.81
N ILE A 12 44.13 -22.00 2.73
CA ILE A 12 42.73 -22.17 3.14
C ILE A 12 42.03 -23.02 2.06
N PRO A 13 41.40 -24.15 2.40
CA PRO A 13 40.60 -24.91 1.46
C PRO A 13 39.33 -24.11 1.09
N VAL A 14 39.14 -23.87 -0.21
CA VAL A 14 37.92 -23.30 -0.78
C VAL A 14 36.84 -24.38 -0.77
N SER A 15 36.03 -24.41 0.27
CA SER A 15 34.87 -25.30 0.37
C SER A 15 33.68 -24.73 -0.41
N GLU A 16 33.27 -25.51 -1.41
CA GLU A 16 31.89 -25.84 -1.77
C GLU A 16 30.93 -24.70 -2.16
N ILE A 17 30.75 -24.63 -3.48
CA ILE A 17 29.57 -24.19 -4.22
C ILE A 17 28.29 -24.59 -3.45
N GLY A 18 27.59 -23.58 -2.91
CA GLY A 18 26.28 -23.78 -2.29
C GLY A 18 25.25 -24.32 -3.29
N PRO A 19 24.22 -25.04 -2.81
CA PRO A 19 23.22 -25.65 -3.67
C PRO A 19 22.50 -24.59 -4.49
N SER A 20 22.59 -24.71 -5.82
CA SER A 20 21.75 -23.93 -6.74
C SER A 20 20.30 -24.27 -6.45
N VAL A 21 19.56 -23.32 -5.89
CA VAL A 21 18.12 -23.46 -5.70
C VAL A 21 17.50 -23.56 -7.10
N PRO A 22 16.86 -24.67 -7.48
CA PRO A 22 16.22 -24.79 -8.77
C PRO A 22 15.09 -23.75 -8.83
N SER A 23 15.18 -22.84 -9.79
CA SER A 23 14.10 -21.91 -10.10
C SER A 23 12.92 -22.74 -10.63
N PRO A 24 11.79 -22.82 -9.91
CA PRO A 24 10.67 -23.59 -10.38
C PRO A 24 10.02 -22.85 -11.54
N ALA A 25 10.16 -23.41 -12.75
CA ALA A 25 9.42 -22.98 -13.93
C ALA A 25 7.93 -23.29 -13.70
N TYR A 26 7.18 -22.33 -13.16
CA TYR A 26 5.73 -22.46 -13.00
C TYR A 26 5.03 -22.02 -14.28
N PRO A 27 4.04 -22.79 -14.77
CA PRO A 27 3.37 -22.50 -16.04
C PRO A 27 2.50 -21.24 -15.94
N SER A 28 2.70 -20.34 -16.90
CA SER A 28 2.04 -19.04 -17.10
C SER A 28 0.50 -19.07 -17.22
N ASN A 29 -0.13 -20.25 -17.23
CA ASN A 29 -1.53 -20.42 -17.65
C ASN A 29 -2.54 -20.55 -16.50
N TYR A 30 -2.11 -20.41 -15.24
CA TYR A 30 -3.02 -20.53 -14.09
C TYR A 30 -4.07 -19.42 -13.98
N TRP A 31 -3.76 -18.20 -14.45
CA TRP A 31 -4.71 -17.07 -14.43
C TRP A 31 -5.91 -17.29 -15.37
N VAL A 32 -5.67 -17.85 -16.56
CA VAL A 32 -6.71 -18.13 -17.56
C VAL A 32 -7.70 -19.18 -17.04
N ASN A 33 -7.18 -20.24 -16.40
CA ASN A 33 -8.02 -21.33 -15.86
C ASN A 33 -8.92 -20.90 -14.70
N TRP A 34 -8.52 -19.93 -13.88
CA TRP A 34 -9.35 -19.43 -12.76
C TRP A 34 -10.51 -18.53 -13.24
N GLN A 35 -10.27 -17.71 -14.27
CA GLN A 35 -11.30 -16.86 -14.86
C GLN A 35 -12.41 -17.71 -15.51
N ILE A 36 -12.03 -18.82 -16.14
CA ILE A 36 -12.95 -19.85 -16.66
C ILE A 36 -13.72 -20.52 -15.52
N HIS A 37 -13.04 -20.90 -14.43
CA HIS A 37 -13.68 -21.56 -13.27
C HIS A 37 -14.75 -20.67 -12.60
N ASN A 38 -14.48 -19.36 -12.44
CA ASN A 38 -15.50 -18.43 -11.91
C ASN A 38 -16.63 -18.14 -12.88
N SER A 39 -16.35 -18.13 -14.20
CA SER A 39 -17.40 -18.01 -15.21
C SER A 39 -18.33 -19.23 -15.20
N LEU A 40 -17.81 -20.42 -14.92
CA LEU A 40 -18.60 -21.65 -14.81
C LEU A 40 -19.45 -21.70 -13.53
N MET A 41 -18.92 -21.22 -12.41
CA MET A 41 -19.66 -21.19 -11.13
C MET A 41 -20.77 -20.13 -11.11
N ASN A 42 -20.74 -19.13 -12.00
CA ASN A 42 -21.78 -18.10 -12.10
C ASN A 42 -22.99 -18.54 -12.97
N ILE A 43 -22.92 -19.69 -13.65
CA ILE A 43 -24.00 -20.19 -14.52
C ILE A 43 -24.92 -21.17 -13.77
N GLN A 44 -24.53 -21.68 -12.59
CA GLN A 44 -25.29 -22.69 -11.84
C GLN A 44 -26.26 -22.13 -10.77
N SER A 45 -26.46 -20.81 -10.68
CA SER A 45 -27.45 -20.21 -9.77
C SER A 45 -28.64 -19.60 -10.52
N LEU A 46 -29.41 -20.43 -11.21
CA LEU A 46 -30.79 -20.13 -11.60
C LEU A 46 -31.71 -20.90 -10.64
N PRO A 47 -32.42 -20.23 -9.72
CA PRO A 47 -33.45 -20.92 -8.94
C PRO A 47 -34.66 -21.15 -9.83
N GLU A 48 -34.99 -22.42 -10.06
CA GLU A 48 -36.30 -22.83 -10.57
C GLU A 48 -37.39 -22.29 -9.63
N SER A 49 -38.19 -21.34 -10.11
CA SER A 49 -39.35 -20.85 -9.39
C SER A 49 -40.43 -21.94 -9.40
N LYS A 50 -40.60 -22.65 -8.28
CA LYS A 50 -41.82 -23.40 -8.00
C LYS A 50 -42.75 -22.52 -7.18
N TYR A 51 -43.86 -22.16 -7.79
CA TYR A 51 -45.01 -21.53 -7.16
C TYR A 51 -45.51 -22.40 -6.01
N VAL A 52 -45.56 -21.84 -4.80
CA VAL A 52 -46.45 -22.28 -3.72
C VAL A 52 -47.03 -21.04 -3.05
N THR A 53 -48.28 -20.77 -3.35
CA THR A 53 -49.19 -19.90 -2.59
C THR A 53 -49.58 -20.57 -1.28
N SER A 54 -49.32 -19.92 -0.14
CA SER A 54 -50.21 -19.92 1.02
C SER A 54 -49.66 -19.05 2.16
N SER A 55 -50.42 -17.99 2.44
CA SER A 55 -50.88 -17.53 3.76
C SER A 55 -49.88 -16.99 4.80
N ASP A 56 -50.28 -15.81 5.28
CA ASP A 56 -49.84 -15.06 6.46
C ASP A 56 -49.27 -15.90 7.61
N ASP A 57 -48.10 -15.47 8.14
CA ASP A 57 -47.84 -15.41 9.58
C ASP A 57 -46.54 -14.62 9.88
N ASP A 58 -46.69 -13.59 10.72
CA ASP A 58 -45.73 -12.93 11.61
C ASP A 58 -44.29 -12.63 11.15
N ILE A 59 -44.11 -11.40 10.64
CA ILE A 59 -42.80 -10.75 10.49
C ILE A 59 -42.27 -10.37 11.88
N VAL A 60 -41.57 -11.30 12.53
CA VAL A 60 -40.70 -11.01 13.68
C VAL A 60 -39.59 -10.06 13.20
N LYS A 61 -39.75 -8.77 13.50
CA LYS A 61 -38.72 -7.74 13.26
C LYS A 61 -37.50 -8.02 14.13
N LEU A 62 -36.55 -8.81 13.61
CA LEU A 62 -35.24 -8.97 14.22
C LEU A 62 -34.56 -7.60 14.39
N PRO A 63 -33.99 -7.31 15.57
CA PRO A 63 -33.37 -6.02 15.83
C PRO A 63 -32.19 -5.79 14.86
N LYS A 64 -32.27 -4.69 14.11
CA LYS A 64 -31.19 -4.21 13.24
C LYS A 64 -29.93 -3.98 14.09
N LYS A 65 -29.01 -4.94 14.09
CA LYS A 65 -27.66 -4.73 14.63
C LYS A 65 -27.03 -3.56 13.88
N ARG A 66 -26.80 -2.45 14.58
CA ARG A 66 -25.97 -1.35 14.09
C ARG A 66 -24.55 -1.88 13.91
N GLY A 67 -24.22 -2.25 12.69
CA GLY A 67 -22.87 -2.59 12.26
C GLY A 67 -22.65 -2.03 10.87
N ARG A 68 -21.47 -1.47 10.61
CA ARG A 68 -21.05 -1.14 9.25
C ARG A 68 -21.17 -2.42 8.41
N ARG A 69 -21.89 -2.35 7.27
CA ARG A 69 -21.90 -3.44 6.30
C ARG A 69 -20.45 -3.78 5.93
N PRO A 70 -20.07 -5.06 5.87
CA PRO A 70 -18.73 -5.45 5.39
C PRO A 70 -18.48 -4.81 4.03
N LEU A 71 -17.30 -4.22 3.83
CA LEU A 71 -16.93 -3.52 2.59
C LEU A 71 -17.06 -4.42 1.34
N ARG A 72 -17.01 -5.75 1.52
CA ARG A 72 -17.25 -6.76 0.48
C ARG A 72 -18.12 -7.88 1.06
N PRO A 73 -19.44 -7.91 0.76
CA PRO A 73 -20.36 -8.92 1.27
C PRO A 73 -20.02 -10.36 0.85
N PHE A 74 -19.29 -10.52 -0.27
CA PHE A 74 -18.94 -11.81 -0.88
C PHE A 74 -17.44 -12.14 -0.79
N ASP A 75 -16.65 -11.48 0.07
CA ASP A 75 -15.27 -11.94 0.35
C ASP A 75 -15.39 -13.25 1.17
N PRO A 76 -14.97 -14.42 0.64
CA PRO A 76 -15.11 -15.71 1.34
C PRO A 76 -14.39 -15.70 2.69
N ILE A 77 -13.51 -14.73 2.91
CA ILE A 77 -12.78 -14.53 4.15
C ILE A 77 -13.11 -13.14 4.67
N LYS A 78 -14.02 -13.08 5.66
CA LYS A 78 -14.38 -11.90 6.47
C LYS A 78 -13.20 -11.30 7.28
N LYS A 79 -11.94 -11.58 6.93
CA LYS A 79 -10.76 -11.05 7.62
C LYS A 79 -10.59 -9.58 7.30
N LYS A 80 -10.27 -8.81 8.33
CA LYS A 80 -10.00 -7.39 8.22
C LYS A 80 -8.83 -7.17 7.25
N THR A 81 -8.95 -6.17 6.38
CA THR A 81 -7.90 -5.69 5.45
C THR A 81 -6.53 -5.58 6.14
N GLU A 82 -6.53 -5.17 7.40
CA GLU A 82 -5.34 -5.04 8.23
C GLU A 82 -4.56 -6.35 8.43
N GLU A 83 -5.21 -7.52 8.47
CA GLU A 83 -4.49 -8.80 8.57
C GLU A 83 -3.70 -9.12 7.31
N LYS A 84 -4.27 -8.77 6.14
CA LYS A 84 -3.62 -8.94 4.83
C LYS A 84 -2.46 -7.94 4.71
N ASP A 85 -2.66 -6.69 5.10
CA ASP A 85 -1.60 -5.66 5.19
C ASP A 85 -0.45 -6.11 6.09
N LYS A 86 -0.77 -6.54 7.31
CA LYS A 86 0.20 -6.99 8.30
C LYS A 86 1.04 -8.15 7.77
N TYR A 87 0.43 -9.09 7.07
CA TYR A 87 1.15 -10.22 6.50
C TYR A 87 2.18 -9.76 5.46
N TRP A 88 1.73 -9.07 4.41
CA TRP A 88 2.58 -8.68 3.30
C TRP A 88 3.68 -7.70 3.71
N LEU A 89 3.34 -6.68 4.49
CA LEU A 89 4.29 -5.66 4.92
C LEU A 89 5.30 -6.22 5.92
N ARG A 90 4.92 -7.20 6.75
CA ARG A 90 5.86 -7.88 7.65
C ARG A 90 6.81 -8.80 6.89
N SER A 91 6.31 -9.60 5.94
CA SER A 91 7.14 -10.47 5.11
C SER A 91 8.14 -9.65 4.29
N PHE A 92 7.70 -8.57 3.65
CA PHE A 92 8.59 -7.67 2.92
C PHE A 92 9.65 -7.05 3.83
N ARG A 93 9.26 -6.61 5.02
CA ARG A 93 10.21 -6.06 5.98
C ARG A 93 11.31 -7.04 6.36
N SER A 94 10.95 -8.29 6.62
CA SER A 94 11.92 -9.34 6.93
C SER A 94 12.90 -9.55 5.78
N PHE A 95 12.40 -9.55 4.54
CA PHE A 95 13.23 -9.60 3.34
C PHE A 95 14.19 -8.39 3.27
N MET A 96 13.68 -7.18 3.48
CA MET A 96 14.51 -5.97 3.44
C MET A 96 15.57 -5.95 4.53
N LYS A 97 15.30 -6.46 5.74
CA LYS A 97 16.33 -6.56 6.79
C LYS A 97 17.54 -7.40 6.35
N PHE A 98 17.31 -8.46 5.59
CA PHE A 98 18.38 -9.33 5.09
C PHE A 98 19.12 -8.72 3.89
N ASN A 99 18.42 -7.96 3.04
CA ASN A 99 18.99 -7.42 1.81
C ASN A 99 19.55 -6.00 1.95
N TYR A 100 19.14 -5.24 2.97
CA TYR A 100 19.56 -3.86 3.17
C TYR A 100 21.10 -3.70 3.18
N PRO A 101 21.90 -4.51 3.89
CA PRO A 101 23.37 -4.38 3.86
C PRO A 101 23.98 -4.51 2.46
N LYS A 102 23.31 -5.25 1.55
CA LYS A 102 23.78 -5.48 0.19
C LYS A 102 23.51 -4.29 -0.72
N ILE A 103 22.43 -3.56 -0.50
CA ILE A 103 22.01 -2.44 -1.35
C ILE A 103 22.35 -1.08 -0.74
N GLU A 104 22.69 -1.01 0.56
CA GLU A 104 22.88 0.25 1.26
C GLU A 104 23.86 1.19 0.55
N HIS A 105 24.96 0.67 0.00
CA HIS A 105 25.96 1.48 -0.68
C HIS A 105 25.45 2.19 -1.95
N THR A 106 24.41 1.68 -2.60
CA THR A 106 23.83 2.28 -3.82
C THR A 106 22.72 3.29 -3.53
N LEU A 107 22.31 3.44 -2.27
CA LEU A 107 21.18 4.27 -1.88
C LEU A 107 21.58 5.73 -1.64
N SER A 108 20.66 6.65 -1.96
CA SER A 108 20.78 8.05 -1.56
C SER A 108 20.75 8.20 -0.04
N THR A 109 21.28 9.31 0.48
CA THR A 109 21.26 9.59 1.91
C THR A 109 19.83 9.63 2.48
N GLN A 110 18.86 10.17 1.72
CA GLN A 110 17.46 10.22 2.14
C GLN A 110 16.83 8.82 2.22
N ASP A 111 17.10 7.96 1.22
CA ASP A 111 16.58 6.59 1.21
C ASP A 111 17.17 5.73 2.33
N LYS A 112 18.47 5.93 2.64
CA LYS A 112 19.13 5.29 3.79
C LYS A 112 18.43 5.65 5.10
N VAL A 113 18.19 6.93 5.34
CA VAL A 113 17.51 7.39 6.57
C VAL A 113 16.12 6.77 6.68
N PHE A 114 15.35 6.77 5.59
CA PHE A 114 14.04 6.14 5.56
C PHE A 114 14.10 4.64 5.84
N LEU A 115 14.97 3.89 5.15
CA LEU A 115 15.07 2.44 5.33
C LEU A 115 15.61 2.06 6.71
N GLN A 116 16.57 2.81 7.26
CA GLN A 116 17.04 2.62 8.62
C GLN A 116 15.90 2.81 9.63
N GLU A 117 15.10 3.88 9.49
CA GLU A 117 13.91 4.09 10.33
C GLU A 117 12.92 2.94 10.17
N TYR A 118 12.56 2.61 8.93
CA TYR A 118 11.60 1.55 8.59
C TYR A 118 12.01 0.19 9.16
N LEU A 119 13.29 -0.17 9.07
CA LEU A 119 13.81 -1.46 9.52
C LEU A 119 14.04 -1.51 11.03
N SER A 120 14.28 -0.36 11.67
CA SER A 120 14.44 -0.23 13.13
C SER A 120 13.17 -0.64 13.91
N PRO A 121 13.28 -1.02 15.20
CA PRO A 121 12.11 -1.33 16.03
C PRO A 121 11.01 -0.25 16.00
N ARG A 122 11.38 1.04 15.87
CA ARG A 122 10.44 2.18 15.82
C ARG A 122 9.60 2.23 14.55
N GLY A 123 10.10 1.72 13.42
CA GLY A 123 9.36 1.65 12.16
C GLY A 123 8.28 0.56 12.14
N LYS A 124 8.19 -0.28 13.19
CA LYS A 124 7.17 -1.32 13.30
C LYS A 124 5.89 -0.73 13.89
N PRO A 125 4.72 -0.95 13.27
CA PRO A 125 3.47 -0.57 13.90
C PRO A 125 3.27 -1.31 15.23
N ASP A 126 3.26 -0.57 16.34
CA ASP A 126 3.12 -1.07 17.71
C ASP A 126 2.77 0.06 18.69
N LYS A 127 2.33 -0.28 19.89
CA LYS A 127 2.05 0.74 20.93
C LYS A 127 3.36 1.43 21.34
N GLY A 128 3.36 2.76 21.31
CA GLY A 128 4.54 3.58 21.64
C GLY A 128 5.49 3.83 20.46
N ASN A 129 5.21 3.28 19.28
CA ASN A 129 5.94 3.58 18.04
C ASN A 129 5.24 4.67 17.21
N LYS A 130 5.89 5.10 16.13
CA LYS A 130 5.38 6.14 15.20
C LYS A 130 4.00 5.81 14.63
N PHE A 131 3.72 4.52 14.42
CA PHE A 131 2.44 4.03 13.92
C PHE A 131 1.85 3.00 14.88
N LEU A 132 0.54 3.08 15.12
CA LEU A 132 -0.16 2.15 16.01
C LEU A 132 -0.58 0.85 15.29
N SER A 133 -0.85 0.93 13.98
CA SER A 133 -1.42 -0.16 13.19
C SER A 133 -0.92 -0.14 11.74
N TYR A 134 -1.17 -1.22 11.00
CA TYR A 134 -0.85 -1.34 9.56
C TYR A 134 -1.89 -0.64 8.67
N GLY A 135 -2.62 0.34 9.20
CA GLY A 135 -3.68 1.05 8.51
C GLY A 135 -3.18 2.08 7.49
N LYS A 136 -4.12 2.92 7.02
CA LYS A 136 -3.89 3.92 5.96
C LYS A 136 -2.67 4.82 6.21
N LYS A 137 -2.55 5.43 7.40
CA LYS A 137 -1.43 6.34 7.71
C LYS A 137 -0.05 5.69 7.56
N TYR A 138 0.06 4.41 7.94
CA TYR A 138 1.31 3.67 7.77
C TYR A 138 1.60 3.41 6.30
N LYS A 139 0.59 2.98 5.54
CA LYS A 139 0.73 2.75 4.09
C LYS A 139 1.05 4.04 3.35
N ASP A 140 0.35 5.13 3.63
CA ASP A 140 0.64 6.44 3.04
C ASP A 140 2.10 6.84 3.24
N TYR A 141 2.63 6.67 4.46
CA TYR A 141 4.04 6.94 4.75
C TYR A 141 4.99 6.01 4.00
N LEU A 142 4.70 4.71 3.92
CA LEU A 142 5.58 3.77 3.20
C LEU A 142 5.58 4.05 1.70
N PHE A 143 4.39 4.14 1.11
CA PHE A 143 4.20 4.29 -0.33
C PHE A 143 4.39 5.73 -0.83
N SER A 144 4.64 6.70 0.05
CA SER A 144 5.14 8.02 -0.36
C SER A 144 6.64 8.01 -0.69
N HIS A 145 7.37 6.95 -0.32
CA HIS A 145 8.80 6.82 -0.61
C HIS A 145 9.01 5.90 -1.82
N GLN A 146 9.53 6.45 -2.91
CA GLN A 146 9.68 5.71 -4.17
C GLN A 146 10.54 4.46 -4.02
N ILE A 147 11.63 4.53 -3.23
CA ILE A 147 12.49 3.37 -2.94
C ILE A 147 11.71 2.21 -2.32
N PHE A 148 10.74 2.48 -1.44
CA PHE A 148 9.89 1.44 -0.86
C PHE A 148 9.01 0.80 -1.92
N VAL A 149 8.39 1.62 -2.78
CA VAL A 149 7.49 1.17 -3.85
C VAL A 149 8.22 0.25 -4.81
N ASP A 150 9.40 0.66 -5.28
CA ASP A 150 10.18 -0.11 -6.25
C ASP A 150 10.63 -1.46 -5.67
N GLN A 151 11.21 -1.42 -4.46
CA GLN A 151 11.67 -2.62 -3.76
C GLN A 151 10.51 -3.57 -3.42
N TYR A 152 9.36 -3.05 -2.99
CA TYR A 152 8.18 -3.86 -2.69
C TYR A 152 7.63 -4.54 -3.95
N ARG A 153 7.54 -3.81 -5.06
CA ARG A 153 7.04 -4.35 -6.33
C ARG A 153 7.95 -5.41 -6.90
N GLU A 154 9.26 -5.17 -6.89
CA GLU A 154 10.27 -6.14 -7.34
C GLU A 154 10.24 -7.41 -6.47
N TRP A 155 10.21 -7.22 -5.14
CA TRP A 155 10.10 -8.33 -4.20
C TRP A 155 8.80 -9.12 -4.41
N PHE A 156 7.67 -8.45 -4.55
CA PHE A 156 6.37 -9.11 -4.70
C PHE A 156 6.30 -9.93 -5.99
N LYS A 157 6.84 -9.40 -7.10
CA LYS A 157 6.93 -10.13 -8.38
C LYS A 157 7.80 -11.38 -8.26
N SER A 158 8.95 -11.26 -7.60
CA SER A 158 9.96 -12.32 -7.55
C SER A 158 9.66 -13.39 -6.50
N TYR A 159 9.13 -12.98 -5.34
CA TYR A 159 9.00 -13.83 -4.16
C TYR A 159 7.58 -13.94 -3.63
N GLY A 160 6.62 -13.14 -4.10
CA GLY A 160 5.28 -13.06 -3.51
C GLY A 160 4.53 -14.38 -3.50
N GLN A 161 4.61 -15.17 -4.57
CA GLN A 161 3.98 -16.49 -4.64
C GLN A 161 4.61 -17.49 -3.67
N ALA A 162 5.95 -17.56 -3.67
CA ALA A 162 6.72 -18.46 -2.79
C ALA A 162 6.61 -18.08 -1.31
N GLU A 163 6.40 -16.80 -1.01
CA GLU A 163 6.12 -16.33 0.35
C GLU A 163 4.71 -16.75 0.78
N LEU A 164 3.71 -16.61 -0.09
CA LEU A 164 2.33 -16.96 0.21
C LEU A 164 2.10 -18.46 0.35
N SER A 165 2.83 -19.28 -0.41
CA SER A 165 2.76 -20.74 -0.30
C SER A 165 3.19 -21.26 1.08
N LYS A 166 3.96 -20.48 1.86
CA LYS A 166 4.30 -20.80 3.26
C LYS A 166 3.10 -20.67 4.20
N LYS A 167 2.10 -19.86 3.83
CA LYS A 167 0.93 -19.55 4.68
C LYS A 167 -0.29 -20.36 4.30
N CYS A 168 -0.50 -20.64 3.02
CA CYS A 168 -1.65 -21.39 2.53
C CYS A 168 -1.32 -22.19 1.28
N LYS A 169 -2.11 -23.24 1.03
CA LYS A 169 -1.99 -24.07 -0.16
C LYS A 169 -2.21 -23.22 -1.41
N VAL A 170 -1.30 -23.33 -2.38
CA VAL A 170 -1.40 -22.67 -3.69
C VAL A 170 -2.71 -23.07 -4.36
N GLY A 171 -3.43 -22.08 -4.92
CA GLY A 171 -4.72 -22.29 -5.56
C GLY A 171 -5.91 -22.49 -4.62
N SER A 172 -5.75 -22.34 -3.31
CA SER A 172 -6.88 -22.27 -2.38
C SER A 172 -7.56 -20.90 -2.43
N ASP A 173 -8.82 -20.81 -2.03
CA ASP A 173 -9.55 -19.52 -1.93
C ASP A 173 -8.79 -18.51 -1.06
N LEU A 174 -8.20 -18.98 0.05
CA LEU A 174 -7.38 -18.16 0.94
C LEU A 174 -6.12 -17.63 0.25
N TRP A 175 -5.49 -18.44 -0.60
CA TRP A 175 -4.36 -18.01 -1.41
C TRP A 175 -4.78 -16.91 -2.38
N PHE A 176 -5.88 -17.10 -3.12
CA PHE A 176 -6.38 -16.07 -4.04
C PHE A 176 -6.71 -14.78 -3.31
N VAL A 177 -7.39 -14.83 -2.16
CA VAL A 177 -7.75 -13.64 -1.40
C VAL A 177 -6.53 -12.84 -0.94
N TYR A 178 -5.45 -13.49 -0.54
CA TYR A 178 -4.22 -12.80 -0.12
C TYR A 178 -3.42 -12.27 -1.30
N TYR A 179 -3.30 -13.06 -2.37
CA TYR A 179 -2.54 -12.68 -3.55
C TYR A 179 -3.23 -11.56 -4.32
N ASP A 180 -4.55 -11.69 -4.56
CA ASP A 180 -5.37 -10.67 -5.23
C ASP A 180 -5.32 -9.34 -4.47
N TYR A 181 -5.47 -9.40 -3.14
CA TYR A 181 -5.33 -8.23 -2.28
C TYR A 181 -3.98 -7.54 -2.45
N ALA A 182 -2.85 -8.26 -2.35
CA ALA A 182 -1.56 -7.62 -2.53
C ALA A 182 -1.39 -7.04 -3.94
N SER A 183 -1.84 -7.75 -4.97
CA SER A 183 -1.72 -7.30 -6.36
C SER A 183 -2.55 -6.06 -6.69
N LYS A 184 -3.75 -5.91 -6.09
CA LYS A 184 -4.66 -4.80 -6.39
C LYS A 184 -4.52 -3.65 -5.40
N ASP A 185 -4.45 -3.95 -4.10
CA ASP A 185 -4.50 -2.94 -3.05
C ASP A 185 -3.12 -2.45 -2.61
N LEU A 186 -2.07 -3.29 -2.65
CA LEU A 186 -0.72 -2.89 -2.21
C LEU A 186 0.22 -2.58 -3.38
N PHE A 187 0.28 -3.44 -4.39
CA PHE A 187 1.17 -3.28 -5.53
C PHE A 187 0.82 -2.04 -6.35
N SER A 188 -0.48 -1.80 -6.55
CA SER A 188 -1.03 -0.62 -7.21
C SER A 188 -1.37 0.53 -6.25
N TYR A 189 -0.88 0.49 -5.01
CA TYR A 189 -1.15 1.56 -4.06
C TYR A 189 -0.50 2.87 -4.56
N SER A 190 -1.33 3.89 -4.70
CA SER A 190 -0.91 5.26 -4.93
C SER A 190 -1.37 6.09 -3.76
N VAL A 191 -0.49 6.92 -3.19
CA VAL A 191 -0.89 7.93 -2.20
C VAL A 191 -1.80 8.93 -2.90
N SER A 192 -3.11 8.72 -2.83
CA SER A 192 -4.08 9.68 -3.38
C SER A 192 -3.86 11.01 -2.68
N LYS A 193 -3.49 12.05 -3.43
CA LYS A 193 -3.47 13.44 -2.97
C LYS A 193 -4.90 13.85 -2.62
N LYS A 194 -5.38 13.50 -1.42
CA LYS A 194 -6.61 14.05 -0.87
C LYS A 194 -6.34 15.44 -0.28
N THR A 195 -5.90 16.37 -1.11
CA THR A 195 -5.82 17.79 -0.77
C THR A 195 -6.87 18.62 -1.52
N GLU A 196 -7.68 18.03 -2.40
CA GLU A 196 -8.67 18.79 -3.18
C GLU A 196 -10.08 18.75 -2.55
N ASP A 197 -10.46 17.66 -1.86
CA ASP A 197 -11.82 17.56 -1.29
C ASP A 197 -11.96 18.35 0.03
N GLU A 198 -10.93 18.42 0.87
CA GLU A 198 -10.94 19.23 2.10
C GLU A 198 -10.75 20.73 1.82
N HIS A 199 -10.10 21.08 0.70
CA HIS A 199 -9.93 22.48 0.29
C HIS A 199 -11.24 23.05 -0.27
N LYS A 200 -12.00 22.28 -1.06
CA LYS A 200 -13.32 22.70 -1.56
C LYS A 200 -14.34 22.91 -0.45
N GLU A 201 -14.38 22.02 0.56
CA GLU A 201 -15.28 22.21 1.71
C GLU A 201 -14.90 23.45 2.54
N SER A 202 -13.60 23.79 2.60
CA SER A 202 -13.13 25.02 3.26
C SER A 202 -13.35 26.29 2.44
N GLU A 203 -13.26 26.23 1.11
CA GLU A 203 -13.55 27.35 0.20
C GLU A 203 -15.04 27.64 0.13
N ASP A 204 -15.90 26.62 0.04
CA ASP A 204 -17.35 26.79 0.05
C ASP A 204 -17.83 27.35 1.41
N LEU A 205 -17.21 26.96 2.52
CA LEU A 205 -17.48 27.53 3.85
C LEU A 205 -16.97 28.98 3.99
N LEU A 206 -15.87 29.33 3.31
CA LEU A 206 -15.35 30.71 3.27
C LEU A 206 -16.21 31.62 2.38
N LEU A 207 -16.66 31.12 1.23
CA LEU A 207 -17.59 31.79 0.32
C LEU A 207 -18.95 32.03 1.01
N ALA A 208 -19.50 31.03 1.69
CA ALA A 208 -20.74 31.19 2.46
C ALA A 208 -20.61 32.24 3.58
N LYS A 209 -19.46 32.30 4.28
CA LYS A 209 -19.20 33.33 5.31
C LYS A 209 -18.95 34.74 4.74
N LEU A 210 -18.52 34.85 3.48
CA LEU A 210 -18.34 36.12 2.78
C LEU A 210 -19.67 36.70 2.27
N GLU A 211 -20.67 35.87 2.02
CA GLU A 211 -22.02 36.33 1.64
C GLU A 211 -22.82 36.90 2.82
N GLU A 212 -22.57 36.45 4.05
CA GLU A 212 -23.30 36.92 5.24
C GLU A 212 -22.80 38.25 5.82
N ASN A 213 -21.67 38.79 5.34
CA ASN A 213 -21.07 40.01 5.92
C ASN A 213 -20.57 40.99 4.83
N PRO A 214 -21.39 41.99 4.42
CA PRO A 214 -21.06 42.89 3.31
C PRO A 214 -19.79 43.73 3.57
N MET A 215 -19.39 43.90 4.83
CA MET A 215 -18.16 44.59 5.19
C MET A 215 -16.89 43.79 4.82
N MET A 216 -16.97 42.45 4.80
CA MET A 216 -15.84 41.58 4.41
C MET A 216 -15.64 41.50 2.90
N GLN A 217 -16.68 41.75 2.09
CA GLN A 217 -16.56 41.82 0.63
C GLN A 217 -15.72 43.02 0.20
N VAL A 218 -15.86 44.16 0.90
CA VAL A 218 -15.04 45.35 0.64
C VAL A 218 -13.57 45.07 0.93
N ILE A 219 -13.28 44.47 2.08
CA ILE A 219 -11.91 44.12 2.49
C ILE A 219 -11.31 43.09 1.51
N GLY A 220 -12.05 42.04 1.16
CA GLY A 220 -11.61 41.04 0.19
C GLY A 220 -11.30 41.64 -1.19
N TYR A 221 -12.14 42.56 -1.67
CA TYR A 221 -11.93 43.26 -2.93
C TYR A 221 -10.64 44.11 -2.92
N TYR A 222 -10.34 44.80 -1.81
CA TYR A 222 -9.10 45.57 -1.66
C TYR A 222 -7.86 44.68 -1.65
N TYR A 223 -7.90 43.51 -1.00
CA TYR A 223 -6.75 42.59 -1.00
C TYR A 223 -6.52 41.95 -2.37
N ILE A 224 -7.58 41.54 -3.07
CA ILE A 224 -7.46 40.95 -4.41
C ILE A 224 -6.93 41.99 -5.41
N THR A 225 -7.44 43.23 -5.38
CA THR A 225 -6.95 44.30 -6.27
C THR A 225 -5.52 44.73 -5.95
N ALA A 226 -5.12 44.77 -4.67
CA ALA A 226 -3.73 45.04 -4.28
C ALA A 226 -2.78 43.92 -4.75
N PHE A 227 -3.20 42.66 -4.63
CA PHE A 227 -2.42 41.50 -5.06
C PHE A 227 -2.22 41.47 -6.59
N LEU A 228 -3.28 41.75 -7.36
CA LEU A 228 -3.20 41.82 -8.83
C LEU A 228 -2.26 42.94 -9.31
N ARG A 229 -2.34 44.14 -8.70
CA ARG A 229 -1.41 45.25 -9.03
C ARG A 229 0.05 44.93 -8.70
N PHE A 230 0.30 44.17 -7.64
CA PHE A 230 1.66 43.74 -7.29
C PHE A 230 2.26 42.83 -8.38
N PHE A 231 1.45 41.94 -8.96
CA PHE A 231 1.91 41.07 -10.04
C PHE A 231 2.15 41.81 -11.37
N GLU A 232 1.29 42.77 -11.71
CA GLU A 232 1.45 43.59 -12.92
C GLU A 232 2.76 44.40 -12.88
N ASN A 233 3.07 45.03 -11.74
CA ASN A 233 4.31 45.80 -11.58
C ASN A 233 5.58 44.96 -11.63
N ASN A 234 5.54 43.71 -11.13
CA ASN A 234 6.68 42.81 -11.18
C ASN A 234 6.93 42.24 -12.59
N ASN A 235 5.90 42.11 -13.41
CA ASN A 235 6.04 41.68 -14.80
C ASN A 235 6.52 42.84 -15.71
N ALA A 236 6.09 44.08 -15.46
CA ALA A 236 6.54 45.24 -16.21
C ALA A 236 8.06 45.51 -16.05
N ASN A 237 8.61 45.31 -14.84
CA ASN A 237 10.04 45.51 -14.59
C ASN A 237 10.96 44.46 -15.22
N LYS A 238 10.44 43.30 -15.64
CA LYS A 238 11.25 42.28 -16.32
C LYS A 238 11.49 42.58 -17.80
N ASN A 239 10.67 43.43 -18.41
CA ASN A 239 10.73 43.71 -19.85
C ASN A 239 11.59 44.93 -20.21
N ASN A 240 12.07 45.69 -19.21
CA ASN A 240 12.90 46.89 -19.40
C ASN A 240 14.40 46.67 -19.07
N SER A 241 14.82 45.42 -18.82
CA SER A 241 16.21 45.05 -18.50
C SER A 241 16.86 44.19 -19.59
N SER A 242 16.52 44.41 -20.86
CA SER A 242 17.24 43.84 -22.02
C SER A 242 17.79 44.94 -22.91
#